data_AF-A0A0G1LBT6-F1
#
_entry.id   AF-A0A0G1LBT6-F1
#
_cell.length_a   1.000
_cell.length_b   1.000
_cell.length_c   1.000
_cell.angle_alpha   90.00
_cell.angle_beta   90.00
_cell.angle_gamma   90.00
#
_symmetry.space_group_name_H-M   'P 1'
#
loop_
_entity.id
_entity.type
_entity.pdbx_description
1 polymer ?
#
loop_
_entity_poly.entity_id
_entity_poly.type
_entity_poly.pdbx_seq_one_letter_code
_entity_poly.pdbx_strand_id
1 'polypeptide(L)'
;MLVFFGGSRGFIKNLIIKASLFLVPERESRQASNQALALLIKIRDLERENLKLKKALGVNGKNRLIPANIVFGGGYLFSDILFINQGENAGIKIGDLVTYQNKILIGRITEVGADWSKAALLGHVGDKITLRQDALENIQFVPMEATGRGGGEFQMEMPAETNLKIGDIFRSAENPEYIAGVVDRISSEFDEPFKEISVISPVSPVLLDEVDIISKND
;
A
#
# COMPACT_ATOMS: atom_id res chain seq x y z
N MET A 1 2.75 39.65 -67.18
CA MET A 1 2.27 40.44 -66.01
C MET A 1 1.80 39.46 -64.93
N LEU A 2 2.42 39.59 -63.74
CA LEU A 2 2.20 39.00 -62.41
C LEU A 2 1.31 37.75 -62.15
N VAL A 3 1.97 36.69 -61.63
CA VAL A 3 1.79 35.95 -60.34
C VAL A 3 0.36 35.93 -59.72
N PHE A 4 -0.22 34.78 -59.31
CA PHE A 4 -0.09 34.24 -57.93
C PHE A 4 -0.47 32.76 -57.77
N PHE A 5 0.39 32.05 -57.03
CA PHE A 5 0.22 30.70 -56.46
C PHE A 5 -0.90 30.67 -55.39
N GLY A 6 -1.90 29.80 -55.55
CA GLY A 6 -3.03 29.63 -54.61
C GLY A 6 -3.12 28.30 -53.87
N GLY A 7 -2.12 27.40 -53.97
CA GLY A 7 -2.26 26.01 -53.50
C GLY A 7 -1.65 25.64 -52.13
N SER A 8 -0.82 26.49 -51.50
CA SER A 8 -0.02 26.02 -50.35
C SER A 8 -0.68 26.19 -48.96
N ARG A 9 -1.71 27.04 -48.82
CA ARG A 9 -2.29 27.36 -47.51
C ARG A 9 -3.12 26.22 -46.90
N GLY A 10 -3.81 25.41 -47.71
CA GLY A 10 -4.59 24.27 -47.23
C GLY A 10 -3.73 23.08 -46.83
N PHE A 11 -2.66 22.82 -47.59
CA PHE A 11 -1.71 21.74 -47.31
C PHE A 11 -0.89 22.00 -46.05
N ILE A 12 -0.40 23.24 -45.86
CA ILE A 12 0.34 23.64 -44.66
C ILE A 12 -0.55 23.59 -43.42
N LYS A 13 -1.81 24.06 -43.50
CA LYS A 13 -2.76 23.96 -42.39
C LYS A 13 -3.03 22.51 -41.98
N ASN A 14 -3.19 21.61 -42.94
CA ASN A 14 -3.45 20.19 -42.66
C ASN A 14 -2.23 19.48 -42.06
N LEU A 15 -1.01 19.87 -42.46
CA LEU A 15 0.24 19.36 -41.89
C LEU A 15 0.44 19.84 -40.43
N ILE A 16 0.13 21.10 -40.14
CA ILE A 16 0.22 21.68 -38.79
C ILE A 16 -0.80 21.01 -37.85
N ILE A 17 -2.04 20.77 -38.31
CA ILE A 17 -3.08 20.10 -37.52
C ILE A 17 -2.67 18.66 -37.20
N LYS A 18 -2.21 17.89 -38.20
CA LYS A 18 -1.72 16.52 -37.97
C LYS A 18 -0.54 16.50 -37.00
N ALA A 19 0.46 17.37 -37.18
CA ALA A 19 1.59 17.47 -36.25
C ALA A 19 1.14 17.81 -34.82
N SER A 20 0.21 18.75 -34.64
CA SER A 20 -0.33 19.07 -33.32
C SER A 20 -1.08 17.90 -32.68
N LEU A 21 -1.81 17.08 -33.46
CA LEU A 21 -2.49 15.89 -32.95
C LEU A 21 -1.52 14.81 -32.46
N PHE A 22 -0.36 14.65 -33.11
CA PHE A 22 0.68 13.71 -32.65
C PHE A 22 1.47 14.24 -31.43
N LEU A 23 1.58 15.55 -31.28
CA LEU A 23 2.33 16.20 -30.20
C LEU A 23 1.53 16.35 -28.89
N VAL A 24 0.20 16.33 -28.93
CA VAL A 24 -0.66 16.45 -27.72
C VAL A 24 -0.50 15.25 -26.78
N PRO A 25 -0.58 13.97 -27.25
CA PRO A 25 -0.35 12.80 -26.38
C PRO A 25 1.05 12.78 -25.76
N GLU A 26 2.07 13.22 -26.51
CA GLU A 26 3.45 13.31 -26.02
C GLU A 26 3.62 14.39 -24.94
N ARG A 27 2.94 15.54 -25.10
CA ARG A 27 2.94 16.62 -24.09
C ARG A 27 2.20 16.22 -22.82
N GLU A 28 1.06 15.57 -22.94
CA GLU A 28 0.29 15.07 -21.79
C GLU A 28 1.09 14.01 -21.02
N SER A 29 1.70 13.06 -21.72
CA SER A 29 2.58 12.05 -21.11
C SER A 29 3.80 12.68 -20.42
N ARG A 30 4.45 13.66 -21.06
CA ARG A 30 5.54 14.44 -20.45
C ARG A 30 5.07 15.22 -19.23
N GLN A 31 3.88 15.80 -19.27
CA GLN A 31 3.32 16.54 -18.15
C GLN A 31 3.00 15.60 -16.98
N ALA A 32 2.40 14.44 -17.24
CA ALA A 32 2.14 13.42 -16.23
C ALA A 32 3.46 12.91 -15.62
N SER A 33 4.49 12.66 -16.44
CA SER A 33 5.82 12.26 -15.97
C SER A 33 6.49 13.35 -15.12
N ASN A 34 6.41 14.61 -15.54
CA ASN A 34 6.92 15.74 -14.76
C ASN A 34 6.16 15.92 -13.43
N GLN A 35 4.85 15.70 -13.41
CA GLN A 35 4.03 15.71 -12.20
C GLN A 35 4.41 14.57 -11.25
N ALA A 36 4.60 13.36 -11.78
CA ALA A 36 5.08 12.22 -11.02
C ALA A 36 6.47 12.48 -10.43
N LEU A 37 7.38 13.06 -11.22
CA LEU A 37 8.72 13.43 -10.75
C LEU A 37 8.67 14.49 -9.65
N ALA A 38 7.83 15.52 -9.80
CA ALA A 38 7.64 16.53 -8.77
C ALA A 38 7.08 15.93 -7.47
N LEU A 39 6.14 14.98 -7.57
CA LEU A 39 5.61 14.25 -6.43
C LEU A 39 6.70 13.41 -5.74
N LEU A 40 7.54 12.70 -6.51
CA LEU A 40 8.65 11.92 -5.98
C LEU A 40 9.69 12.78 -5.25
N ILE A 41 10.03 13.95 -5.81
CA ILE A 41 10.92 14.92 -5.14
C ILE A 41 10.31 15.38 -3.82
N LYS A 42 9.02 15.72 -3.81
CA LYS A 42 8.30 16.14 -2.60
C LYS A 42 8.27 15.03 -1.55
N ILE A 43 7.98 13.79 -1.94
CA ILE A 43 8.01 12.63 -1.04
C ILE A 43 9.41 12.49 -0.43
N ARG A 44 10.47 12.55 -1.24
CA ARG A 44 11.86 12.45 -0.77
C ARG A 44 12.27 13.57 0.18
N ASP A 45 11.76 14.78 -0.01
CA ASP A 45 12.03 15.91 0.88
C ASP A 45 11.29 15.75 2.21
N LEU A 46 10.02 15.36 2.18
CA LEU A 46 9.22 15.04 3.37
C LEU A 46 9.82 13.88 4.18
N GLU A 47 10.30 12.83 3.52
CA GLU A 47 10.98 11.72 4.18
C GLU A 47 12.27 12.16 4.88
N ARG A 48 13.05 13.05 4.23
CA ARG A 48 14.25 13.63 4.83
C ARG A 48 13.93 14.51 6.02
N GLU A 49 12.88 15.32 5.94
CA GLU A 49 12.42 16.15 7.04
C GLU A 49 11.93 15.29 8.21
N ASN A 50 11.11 14.28 7.94
CA ASN A 50 10.64 13.32 8.93
C ASN A 50 11.81 12.62 9.63
N LEU A 51 12.85 12.22 8.89
CA LEU A 51 14.06 11.63 9.46
C LEU A 51 14.82 12.60 10.35
N LYS A 52 14.95 13.88 9.95
CA LYS A 52 15.58 14.92 10.79
C LYS A 52 14.79 15.15 12.07
N LEU A 53 13.46 15.20 11.98
CA LEU A 53 12.56 15.36 13.12
C LEU A 53 12.67 14.15 14.07
N LYS A 54 12.61 12.92 13.55
CA LYS A 54 12.78 11.70 14.34
C LYS A 54 14.12 11.68 15.07
N LYS A 55 15.21 12.06 14.39
CA LYS A 55 16.53 12.20 15.02
C LYS A 55 16.58 13.28 16.10
N ALA A 56 16.01 14.46 15.84
CA ALA A 56 15.96 15.57 16.78
C ALA A 56 15.11 15.25 18.04
N LEU A 57 14.06 14.43 17.88
CA LEU A 57 13.18 13.98 18.95
C LEU A 57 13.70 12.73 19.68
N GLY A 58 14.88 12.21 19.33
CA GLY A 58 15.43 10.99 19.93
C GLY A 58 14.61 9.73 19.61
N VAL A 59 13.71 9.80 18.61
CA VAL A 59 13.04 8.64 18.00
C VAL A 59 14.06 7.96 17.07
N ASN A 60 15.18 7.50 17.64
CA ASN A 60 16.06 6.56 16.98
C ASN A 60 15.27 5.26 16.87
N GLY A 61 14.98 4.83 15.64
CA GLY A 61 14.23 3.62 15.37
C GLY A 61 14.83 2.46 16.14
N LYS A 62 14.12 2.02 17.18
CA LYS A 62 14.50 0.85 17.98
C LYS A 62 14.30 -0.45 17.22
N ASN A 63 13.84 -0.40 15.98
CA ASN A 63 13.52 -1.60 15.21
C ASN A 63 14.59 -1.83 14.13
N ARG A 64 15.15 -3.03 14.10
CA ARG A 64 16.02 -3.52 13.05
C ARG A 64 15.17 -4.03 11.88
N LEU A 65 15.55 -3.62 10.68
CA LEU A 65 15.00 -4.11 9.42
C LEU A 65 15.84 -5.30 8.95
N ILE A 66 15.21 -6.45 8.74
CA ILE A 66 15.86 -7.68 8.28
C ILE A 66 15.20 -8.09 6.95
N PRO A 67 15.88 -7.96 5.79
CA PRO A 67 15.34 -8.43 4.53
C PRO A 67 15.39 -9.96 4.47
N ALA A 68 14.32 -10.57 3.94
CA ALA A 68 14.21 -12.02 3.76
C ALA A 68 13.50 -12.37 2.45
N ASN A 69 13.90 -13.50 1.86
CA ASN A 69 13.24 -14.08 0.71
C ASN A 69 12.15 -15.05 1.17
N ILE A 70 11.05 -15.08 0.44
CA ILE A 70 9.99 -16.08 0.63
C ILE A 70 10.43 -17.37 -0.05
N VAL A 71 10.50 -18.45 0.73
CA VAL A 71 10.89 -19.78 0.25
C VAL A 71 9.65 -20.58 -0.16
N PHE A 72 8.54 -20.36 0.54
CA PHE A 72 7.29 -21.06 0.30
C PHE A 72 6.11 -20.27 0.89
N GLY A 73 4.96 -20.27 0.21
CA GLY A 73 3.74 -19.63 0.69
C GLY A 73 3.19 -18.59 -0.28
N GLY A 74 2.14 -17.88 0.13
CA GLY A 74 1.56 -16.75 -0.63
C GLY A 74 0.64 -17.14 -1.79
N GLY A 75 0.80 -18.33 -2.39
CA GLY A 75 0.10 -18.71 -3.64
C GLY A 75 -0.75 -19.97 -3.62
N TYR A 76 -0.68 -20.80 -2.58
CA TYR A 76 -1.51 -22.01 -2.51
C TYR A 76 -2.85 -21.64 -1.89
N LEU A 77 -3.94 -22.00 -2.59
CA LEU A 77 -5.30 -21.91 -2.05
C LEU A 77 -5.27 -22.40 -0.60
N PHE A 78 -5.67 -21.53 0.33
CA PHE A 78 -5.72 -21.76 1.79
C PHE A 78 -4.44 -21.61 2.62
N SER A 79 -3.28 -21.26 2.06
CA SER A 79 -2.11 -20.95 2.91
C SER A 79 -2.03 -19.45 3.20
N ASP A 80 -2.64 -19.00 4.29
CA ASP A 80 -2.39 -17.67 4.87
C ASP A 80 -1.04 -17.64 5.63
N ILE A 81 -0.04 -18.33 5.08
CA ILE A 81 1.24 -18.60 5.72
C ILE A 81 2.37 -18.31 4.71
N LEU A 82 3.43 -17.69 5.20
CA LEU A 82 4.71 -17.53 4.48
C LEU A 82 5.83 -18.21 5.27
N PHE A 83 6.72 -18.89 4.56
CA PHE A 83 8.01 -19.33 5.07
C PHE A 83 9.10 -18.47 4.47
N ILE A 84 9.95 -17.93 5.33
CA ILE A 84 11.04 -17.04 4.96
C ILE A 84 12.40 -17.66 5.33
N ASN A 85 13.44 -17.32 4.57
CA ASN A 85 14.80 -17.86 4.73
C ASN A 85 15.65 -17.16 5.80
N GLN A 86 15.01 -16.61 6.83
CA GLN A 86 15.69 -15.95 7.95
C GLN A 86 15.05 -16.40 9.26
N GLY A 87 15.85 -16.54 10.31
CA GLY A 87 15.43 -17.08 11.61
C GLY A 87 16.12 -16.43 12.80
N GLU A 88 16.28 -17.20 13.88
CA GLU A 88 16.91 -16.77 15.13
C GLU A 88 18.34 -16.26 14.92
N ASN A 89 19.09 -16.83 13.97
CA ASN A 89 20.46 -16.39 13.66
C ASN A 89 20.51 -14.98 13.07
N ALA A 90 19.45 -14.56 12.38
CA ALA A 90 19.25 -13.17 11.93
C ALA A 90 18.66 -12.29 13.05
N GLY A 91 18.28 -12.89 14.17
CA GLY A 91 17.66 -12.30 15.34
C GLY A 91 16.19 -11.94 15.15
N ILE A 92 15.48 -12.70 14.32
CA ILE A 92 14.02 -12.67 14.21
C ILE A 92 13.40 -13.30 15.47
N LYS A 93 12.29 -12.74 15.93
CA LYS A 93 11.53 -13.21 17.08
C LYS A 93 10.06 -13.43 16.73
N ILE A 94 9.40 -14.31 17.50
CA ILE A 94 7.95 -14.48 17.43
C ILE A 94 7.28 -13.14 17.74
N GLY A 95 6.30 -12.76 16.92
CA GLY A 95 5.57 -11.51 17.02
C GLY A 95 6.17 -10.34 16.23
N ASP A 96 7.37 -10.49 15.66
CA ASP A 96 7.95 -9.49 14.75
C ASP A 96 7.03 -9.27 13.53
N LEU A 97 7.01 -8.03 13.02
CA LEU A 97 6.13 -7.65 11.92
C LEU A 97 6.78 -8.03 10.60
N VAL A 98 5.99 -8.59 9.69
CA VAL A 98 6.39 -8.84 8.30
C VAL A 98 5.77 -7.76 7.44
N THR A 99 6.60 -7.06 6.68
CA THR A 99 6.19 -5.91 5.87
C THR A 99 6.71 -6.04 4.45
N TYR A 100 6.05 -5.36 3.51
CA TYR A 100 6.53 -5.18 2.15
C TYR A 100 6.97 -3.74 1.95
N GLN A 101 8.20 -3.55 1.44
CA GLN A 101 8.84 -2.25 1.23
C GLN A 101 8.80 -1.34 2.48
N ASN A 102 8.82 -1.93 3.68
CA ASN A 102 8.71 -1.23 4.97
C ASN A 102 7.51 -0.25 5.09
N LYS A 103 6.41 -0.50 4.39
CA LYS A 103 5.21 0.36 4.37
C LYS A 103 3.90 -0.40 4.51
N ILE A 104 3.84 -1.61 3.97
CA ILE A 104 2.61 -2.42 3.94
C ILE A 104 2.80 -3.56 4.92
N LEU A 105 1.88 -3.71 5.87
CA LEU A 105 1.89 -4.81 6.81
C LEU A 105 1.34 -6.05 6.12
N ILE A 106 2.18 -7.07 6.01
CA ILE A 106 1.85 -8.35 5.35
C ILE A 106 1.42 -9.38 6.38
N GLY A 107 2.01 -9.36 7.57
CA GLY A 107 1.73 -10.37 8.59
C GLY A 107 2.58 -10.23 9.83
N ARG A 108 2.66 -11.33 10.59
CA ARG A 108 3.48 -11.45 11.79
C ARG A 108 4.16 -12.80 11.87
N ILE A 109 5.35 -12.83 12.46
CA ILE A 109 6.08 -14.07 12.73
C ILE A 109 5.35 -14.87 13.80
N THR A 110 5.04 -16.13 13.52
CA THR A 110 4.36 -17.06 14.43
C THR A 110 5.28 -18.16 14.94
N GLU A 111 6.28 -18.57 14.14
CA GLU A 111 7.30 -19.54 14.53
C GLU A 111 8.66 -19.12 13.98
N VAL A 112 9.72 -19.43 14.72
CA VAL A 112 11.11 -19.13 14.34
C VAL A 112 11.94 -20.39 14.56
N GLY A 113 12.73 -20.75 13.56
CA GLY A 113 13.82 -21.72 13.65
C GLY A 113 15.17 -21.03 13.45
N ALA A 114 16.26 -21.79 13.40
CA ALA A 114 17.62 -21.22 13.31
C ALA A 114 17.81 -20.27 12.10
N ASP A 115 17.45 -20.74 10.90
CA ASP A 115 17.64 -20.02 9.62
C ASP A 115 16.34 -19.90 8.80
N TRP A 116 15.19 -20.10 9.45
CA TRP A 116 13.88 -19.97 8.81
C TRP A 116 12.86 -19.43 9.81
N SER A 117 11.81 -18.81 9.30
CA SER A 117 10.66 -18.41 10.12
C SER A 117 9.37 -18.64 9.36
N LYS A 118 8.29 -18.83 10.12
CA LYS A 118 6.92 -18.87 9.63
C LYS A 118 6.21 -17.57 9.99
N ALA A 119 5.56 -16.97 9.02
CA ALA A 119 4.70 -15.81 9.20
C ALA A 119 3.26 -16.18 8.90
N ALA A 120 2.34 -15.75 9.76
CA ALA A 120 0.92 -15.70 9.42
C ALA A 120 0.64 -14.41 8.67
N LEU A 121 -0.01 -14.52 7.51
CA LEU A 121 -0.49 -13.40 6.73
C LEU A 121 -1.62 -12.69 7.47
N LEU A 122 -1.70 -11.38 7.30
CA LEU A 122 -2.89 -10.68 7.74
C LEU A 122 -4.10 -11.16 6.94
N GLY A 123 -5.26 -11.14 7.59
CA GLY A 123 -6.51 -11.58 6.99
C GLY A 123 -6.67 -13.10 7.05
N HIS A 124 -5.81 -13.82 7.80
CA HIS A 124 -6.03 -15.24 8.07
C HIS A 124 -7.45 -15.49 8.59
N VAL A 125 -8.09 -16.56 8.12
CA VAL A 125 -9.49 -16.85 8.39
C VAL A 125 -9.76 -16.89 9.90
N GLY A 126 -10.62 -15.98 10.38
CA GLY A 126 -11.01 -15.88 11.78
C GLY A 126 -10.09 -15.04 12.66
N ASP A 127 -8.91 -14.65 12.18
CA ASP A 127 -8.03 -13.73 12.91
C ASP A 127 -8.65 -12.34 12.97
N LYS A 128 -8.47 -11.67 14.11
CA LYS A 128 -8.97 -10.32 14.35
C LYS A 128 -7.82 -9.32 14.30
N ILE A 129 -8.06 -8.19 13.66
CA ILE A 129 -7.13 -7.06 13.64
C ILE A 129 -7.88 -5.77 13.90
N THR A 130 -7.27 -4.89 14.68
CA THR A 130 -7.78 -3.53 14.86
C THR A 130 -7.19 -2.62 13.78
N LEU A 131 -8.06 -2.06 12.95
CA LEU A 131 -7.73 -1.13 11.88
C LEU A 131 -8.12 0.30 12.26
N ARG A 132 -7.50 1.26 11.59
CA ARG A 132 -7.90 2.67 11.63
C ARG A 132 -7.90 3.23 10.20
N GLN A 133 -8.85 4.08 9.87
CA GLN A 133 -8.86 4.78 8.59
C GLN A 133 -7.70 5.79 8.53
N ASP A 134 -7.05 5.89 7.38
CA ASP A 134 -6.04 6.90 7.08
C ASP A 134 -6.74 8.25 6.81
N ALA A 135 -6.99 9.03 7.87
CA ALA A 135 -7.60 10.34 7.75
C ALA A 135 -6.55 11.46 7.70
N LEU A 136 -6.64 12.33 6.70
CA LEU A 136 -5.97 13.63 6.72
C LEU A 136 -6.64 14.50 7.79
N GLU A 137 -5.90 14.81 8.86
CA GLU A 137 -6.13 15.82 9.92
C GLU A 137 -7.58 16.08 10.40
N ASN A 138 -7.78 16.02 11.73
CA ASN A 138 -8.98 16.46 12.48
C ASN A 138 -10.25 15.59 12.40
N ILE A 139 -10.14 14.31 12.01
CA ILE A 139 -11.24 13.33 12.19
C ILE A 139 -10.89 12.44 13.38
N GLN A 140 -11.77 12.36 14.38
CA GLN A 140 -11.68 11.34 15.43
C GLN A 140 -11.69 9.97 14.77
N PHE A 141 -10.56 9.26 14.83
CA PHE A 141 -10.51 7.89 14.36
C PHE A 141 -11.18 6.99 15.41
N VAL A 142 -12.12 6.16 14.97
CA VAL A 142 -12.63 5.07 15.78
C VAL A 142 -11.86 3.82 15.35
N PRO A 143 -11.04 3.21 16.22
CA PRO A 143 -10.40 1.94 15.92
C PRO A 143 -11.47 0.87 15.73
N MET A 144 -11.27 0.01 14.74
CA MET A 144 -12.29 -0.92 14.27
C MET A 144 -11.75 -2.33 14.24
N GLU A 145 -12.52 -3.29 14.74
CA GLU A 145 -12.15 -4.69 14.59
C GLU A 145 -12.58 -5.19 13.21
N ALA A 146 -11.64 -5.80 12.49
CA ALA A 146 -11.88 -6.50 11.25
C ALA A 146 -11.51 -7.98 11.41
N THR A 147 -12.28 -8.86 10.78
CA THR A 147 -12.08 -10.31 10.81
C THR A 147 -11.54 -10.80 9.47
N GLY A 148 -10.47 -11.58 9.50
CA GLY A 148 -9.85 -12.14 8.31
C GLY A 148 -10.75 -13.17 7.60
N ARG A 149 -10.74 -13.13 6.27
CA ARG A 149 -11.49 -14.02 5.37
C ARG A 149 -10.59 -14.90 4.49
N GLY A 150 -9.28 -14.81 4.68
CA GLY A 150 -8.23 -15.50 3.91
C GLY A 150 -7.71 -14.64 2.75
N GLY A 151 -6.51 -14.95 2.26
CA GLY A 151 -5.94 -14.32 1.06
C GLY A 151 -5.63 -12.83 1.20
N GLY A 152 -5.53 -12.31 2.43
CA GLY A 152 -5.36 -10.88 2.69
C GLY A 152 -6.66 -10.07 2.68
N GLU A 153 -7.83 -10.72 2.71
CA GLU A 153 -9.13 -10.06 2.85
C GLU A 153 -9.55 -9.98 4.33
N PHE A 154 -10.19 -8.87 4.68
CA PHE A 154 -10.83 -8.64 5.96
C PHE A 154 -12.25 -8.14 5.76
N GLN A 155 -13.11 -8.49 6.69
CA GLN A 155 -14.47 -7.99 6.78
C GLN A 155 -14.67 -7.23 8.08
N MET A 156 -15.35 -6.10 8.00
CA MET A 156 -15.74 -5.31 9.17
C MET A 156 -17.11 -4.67 8.99
N GLU A 157 -17.73 -4.30 10.10
CA GLU A 157 -19.02 -3.59 10.12
C GLU A 157 -18.83 -2.15 10.60
N MET A 158 -19.51 -1.21 9.93
CA MET A 158 -19.49 0.21 10.28
C MET A 158 -20.89 0.77 10.38
N PRO A 159 -21.13 1.83 11.18
CA PRO A 159 -22.38 2.59 11.10
C PRO A 159 -22.64 3.06 9.66
N ALA A 160 -23.89 2.95 9.21
CA ALA A 160 -24.28 3.24 7.83
C ALA A 160 -23.87 4.66 7.40
N GLU A 161 -23.96 5.63 8.31
CA GLU A 161 -23.64 7.05 8.12
C GLU A 161 -22.14 7.37 7.97
N THR A 162 -21.26 6.40 8.19
CA THR A 162 -19.81 6.60 8.06
C THR A 162 -19.46 7.02 6.62
N ASN A 163 -18.70 8.10 6.44
CA ASN A 163 -18.23 8.51 5.12
C ASN A 163 -17.00 7.68 4.71
N LEU A 164 -17.22 6.60 3.96
CA LEU A 164 -16.20 5.72 3.40
C LEU A 164 -16.36 5.60 1.88
N LYS A 165 -15.24 5.45 1.19
CA LYS A 165 -15.18 5.22 -0.25
C LYS A 165 -14.31 4.02 -0.58
N ILE A 166 -14.63 3.37 -1.70
CA ILE A 166 -13.73 2.38 -2.30
C ILE A 166 -12.38 3.07 -2.57
N GLY A 167 -11.29 2.42 -2.19
CA GLY A 167 -9.94 2.98 -2.26
C GLY A 167 -9.46 3.69 -1.00
N ASP A 168 -10.32 3.90 0.02
CA ASP A 168 -9.86 4.44 1.30
C ASP A 168 -8.86 3.48 1.97
N ILE A 169 -7.81 4.05 2.55
CA ILE A 169 -6.69 3.30 3.14
C ILE A 169 -6.98 3.05 4.62
N PHE A 170 -6.70 1.83 5.07
CA PHE A 170 -6.68 1.45 6.48
C PHE A 170 -5.27 1.07 6.93
N ARG A 171 -4.92 1.51 8.14
CA ARG A 171 -3.65 1.26 8.82
C ARG A 171 -3.88 0.38 10.04
N SER A 172 -2.82 -0.28 10.50
CA SER A 172 -2.88 -1.00 11.78
C SER A 172 -3.12 -0.02 12.94
N ALA A 173 -4.04 -0.32 13.86
CA ALA A 173 -4.27 0.47 15.07
C ALA A 173 -3.13 0.31 16.09
N GLU A 174 -2.37 -0.78 16.03
CA GLU A 174 -1.19 -0.99 16.87
C GLU A 174 0.05 -0.32 16.28
N ASN A 175 0.21 -0.39 14.96
CA ASN A 175 1.38 0.13 14.23
C ASN A 175 0.95 1.07 13.09
N PRO A 176 0.57 2.34 13.40
CA PRO A 176 -0.03 3.29 12.46
C PRO A 176 0.82 3.57 11.21
N GLU A 177 2.13 3.43 11.31
CA GLU A 177 3.06 3.66 10.23
C GLU A 177 2.85 2.70 9.04
N TYR A 178 2.22 1.54 9.28
CA TYR A 178 1.99 0.52 8.26
C TYR A 178 0.54 0.50 7.76
N ILE A 179 0.40 0.44 6.44
CA ILE A 179 -0.86 0.21 5.74
C ILE A 179 -1.22 -1.25 5.91
N ALA A 180 -2.45 -1.53 6.35
CA ALA A 180 -2.95 -2.89 6.52
C ALA A 180 -3.92 -3.30 5.41
N GLY A 181 -4.58 -2.34 4.76
CA GLY A 181 -5.51 -2.65 3.69
C GLY A 181 -6.12 -1.43 3.00
N VAL A 182 -6.91 -1.70 1.97
CA VAL A 182 -7.68 -0.72 1.19
C VAL A 182 -9.11 -1.23 1.05
N VAL A 183 -10.08 -0.33 1.11
CA VAL A 183 -11.50 -0.67 0.90
C VAL A 183 -11.70 -1.17 -0.55
N ASP A 184 -12.11 -2.43 -0.68
CA ASP A 184 -12.49 -3.05 -1.96
C ASP A 184 -13.99 -2.89 -2.23
N ARG A 185 -14.81 -3.17 -1.22
CA ARG A 185 -16.28 -3.21 -1.36
C ARG A 185 -16.97 -2.64 -0.14
N ILE A 186 -18.11 -2.00 -0.41
CA ILE A 186 -19.05 -1.50 0.58
C ILE A 186 -20.40 -2.11 0.25
N SER A 187 -20.94 -2.94 1.13
CA SER A 187 -22.28 -3.52 1.03
C SER A 187 -23.16 -2.92 2.10
N SER A 188 -24.26 -2.30 1.70
CA SER A 188 -25.24 -1.70 2.61
C SER A 188 -26.64 -2.00 2.11
N GLU A 189 -27.48 -2.57 2.96
CA GLU A 189 -28.90 -2.73 2.68
C GLU A 189 -29.69 -1.50 3.15
N PHE A 190 -30.86 -1.28 2.55
CA PHE A 190 -31.72 -0.14 2.92
C PHE A 190 -32.28 -0.35 4.34
N ASP A 191 -32.33 0.71 5.14
CA ASP A 191 -32.76 0.72 6.56
C ASP A 191 -31.88 -0.08 7.55
N GLU A 192 -30.72 -0.60 7.14
CA GLU A 192 -29.79 -1.22 8.09
C GLU A 192 -28.92 -0.18 8.83
N PRO A 193 -28.75 -0.31 10.16
CA PRO A 193 -27.92 0.62 10.95
C PRO A 193 -26.43 0.44 10.69
N PHE A 194 -26.03 -0.70 10.11
CA PHE A 194 -24.65 -1.02 9.80
C PHE A 194 -24.49 -1.36 8.31
N LYS A 195 -23.27 -1.22 7.83
CA LYS A 195 -22.85 -1.66 6.51
C LYS A 195 -21.60 -2.53 6.63
N GLU A 196 -21.50 -3.50 5.74
CA GLU A 196 -20.36 -4.39 5.64
C GLU A 196 -19.31 -3.79 4.71
N ILE A 197 -18.06 -3.76 5.18
CA ILE A 197 -16.91 -3.29 4.41
C ILE A 197 -15.95 -4.46 4.20
N SER A 198 -15.61 -4.74 2.95
CA SER A 198 -14.49 -5.61 2.59
C SER A 198 -13.25 -4.75 2.35
N VAL A 199 -12.17 -5.12 3.05
CA VAL A 199 -10.86 -4.50 2.97
C VAL A 199 -9.88 -5.56 2.48
N ILE A 200 -9.03 -5.22 1.53
CA ILE A 200 -8.02 -6.14 0.99
C ILE A 200 -6.60 -5.60 1.21
N SER A 201 -5.63 -6.50 1.37
CA SER A 201 -4.21 -6.15 1.30
C SER A 201 -3.91 -5.43 -0.03
N PRO A 202 -3.16 -4.30 -0.04
CA PRO A 202 -2.81 -3.61 -1.28
C PRO A 202 -1.85 -4.41 -2.17
N VAL A 203 -1.22 -5.44 -1.62
CA VAL A 203 -0.29 -6.33 -2.33
C VAL A 203 -0.78 -7.76 -2.19
N SER A 204 -0.89 -8.44 -3.32
CA SER A 204 -1.24 -9.86 -3.34
C SER A 204 -0.10 -10.68 -2.74
N PRO A 205 -0.37 -11.51 -1.71
CA PRO A 205 0.65 -12.39 -1.14
C PRO A 205 1.26 -13.37 -2.14
N VAL A 206 0.54 -13.68 -3.22
CA VAL A 206 0.97 -14.60 -4.30
C VAL A 206 2.16 -14.03 -5.07
N LEU A 207 2.26 -12.71 -5.14
CA LEU A 207 3.25 -11.99 -5.95
C LEU A 207 4.48 -11.56 -5.14
N LEU A 208 4.59 -12.01 -3.89
CA LEU A 208 5.69 -11.65 -3.01
C LEU A 208 6.84 -12.66 -3.14
N ASP A 209 8.00 -12.17 -3.56
CA ASP A 209 9.26 -12.92 -3.55
C ASP A 209 10.14 -12.54 -2.34
N GLU A 210 9.97 -11.32 -1.83
CA GLU A 210 10.77 -10.74 -0.75
C GLU A 210 9.90 -9.95 0.24
N VAL A 211 10.35 -9.92 1.50
CA VAL A 211 9.72 -9.18 2.60
C VAL A 211 10.76 -8.61 3.55
N ASP A 212 10.36 -7.61 4.31
CA ASP A 212 11.14 -7.00 5.37
C ASP A 212 10.56 -7.34 6.74
N ILE A 213 11.41 -7.81 7.67
CA ILE A 213 11.02 -8.10 9.05
C ILE A 213 11.44 -6.94 9.94
N ILE A 214 10.49 -6.44 10.72
CA ILE A 214 10.67 -5.38 11.70
C ILE A 214 10.81 -6.03 13.08
N SER A 215 12.05 -6.14 13.53
CA SER A 215 12.38 -6.74 14.82
C SER A 215 12.75 -5.67 15.84
N LYS A 216 12.22 -5.75 17.06
CA LYS A 216 12.59 -4.81 18.13
C LYS A 216 14.03 -5.12 18.60
N ASN A 217 14.89 -4.11 18.60
CA ASN A 217 16.18 -4.16 19.28
C ASN A 217 15.90 -4.24 20.79
N ASP A 218 16.51 -5.24 21.44
CA ASP A 218 16.63 -5.27 22.89
C ASP A 218 17.64 -4.21 23.37
#